data_AF-A0A820AJC6-F1
#
_entry.id   AF-A0A820AJC6-F1
#
_cell.length_a   1.000
_cell.length_b   1.000
_cell.length_c   1.000
_cell.angle_alpha   90.00
_cell.angle_beta   90.00
_cell.angle_gamma   90.00
#
_symmetry.space_group_name_H-M   'P 1'
#
loop_
_entity.id
_entity.type
_entity.pdbx_description
1 polymer ?
#
loop_
_entity_poly.entity_id
_entity_poly.type
_entity_poly.pdbx_seq_one_letter_code
_entity_poly.pdbx_strand_id
1 'polypeptide(L)'
;LEKFYLTNPYECTEAIIRQIPQFGNVTWLHLAVMAEAKLFIAHRGVQDVLNDIWNGYIDHRVGHTEIVFSTIMLWYSGFLPYHKNLVEGSEKCTKTNYSHVIFLILFSYVILCDFFPLYDFQCNLNTEEHSDSDILLKNVVKRSISNQTKINLTINGNSSSKFGLEQHNRPTTSEIILFLWMFTLFCEEIRQVLSMEVQSISGKLVAYFSIFWNKLDLIAIVLFFVAFILRLLPMSQCFCSARILLAIDLSIWYIRTLDMFSPVKILGPKLVMIGEMVHDLKFYMLILTIFILAYGVPTYSLL
;
A
#
# COMPACT_ATOMS: atom_id res chain seq x y z
N LEU A 1 -22.15 -20.62 28.16
CA LEU A 1 -21.61 -21.05 26.85
C LEU A 1 -20.73 -22.29 27.01
N GLU A 2 -19.69 -22.25 27.85
CA GLU A 2 -18.75 -23.36 28.05
C GLU A 2 -19.42 -24.72 28.35
N LYS A 3 -20.32 -24.77 29.34
CA LYS A 3 -21.07 -26.00 29.66
C LYS A 3 -21.88 -26.56 28.47
N PHE A 4 -22.43 -25.68 27.64
CA PHE A 4 -23.21 -26.06 26.47
C PHE A 4 -22.32 -26.58 25.34
N TYR A 5 -21.20 -25.90 25.10
CA TYR A 5 -20.19 -26.32 24.13
C TYR A 5 -19.55 -27.67 24.47
N LEU A 6 -19.30 -27.95 25.76
CA LEU A 6 -18.77 -29.24 26.22
C LEU A 6 -19.78 -30.39 26.06
N THR A 7 -21.08 -30.10 26.05
CA THR A 7 -22.13 -31.12 25.91
C THR A 7 -22.38 -31.43 24.44
N ASN A 8 -22.66 -30.41 23.63
CA ASN A 8 -22.93 -30.53 22.19
C ASN A 8 -22.27 -29.38 21.42
N PRO A 9 -21.07 -29.57 20.83
CA PRO A 9 -20.37 -28.48 20.15
C PRO A 9 -21.09 -28.00 18.90
N TYR A 10 -21.70 -28.90 18.11
CA TYR A 10 -22.39 -28.57 16.86
C TYR A 10 -23.68 -27.75 17.09
N GLU A 11 -24.53 -28.17 18.04
CA GLU A 11 -25.73 -27.37 18.39
C GLU A 11 -25.34 -26.02 18.99
N CYS A 12 -24.20 -25.96 19.70
CA CYS A 12 -23.68 -24.72 20.24
C CYS A 12 -23.25 -23.75 19.14
N THR A 13 -22.58 -24.20 18.09
CA THR A 13 -22.18 -23.34 16.96
C THR A 13 -23.39 -22.83 16.18
N GLU A 14 -24.37 -23.71 15.92
CA GLU A 14 -25.62 -23.33 15.24
C GLU A 14 -26.41 -22.29 16.05
N ALA A 15 -26.49 -22.48 17.39
CA ALA A 15 -27.16 -21.54 18.27
C ALA A 15 -26.52 -20.15 18.27
N ILE A 16 -25.19 -20.03 18.11
CA ILE A 16 -24.48 -18.73 18.07
C ILE A 16 -24.82 -17.94 16.80
N ILE A 17 -24.96 -18.63 15.66
CA ILE A 17 -25.21 -18.01 14.34
C ILE A 17 -26.71 -17.75 14.12
N ARG A 18 -27.58 -18.44 14.86
CA ARG A 18 -29.03 -18.30 14.75
C ARG A 18 -29.48 -16.85 15.01
N GLN A 19 -30.37 -16.36 14.14
CA GLN A 19 -31.03 -15.06 14.32
C GLN A 19 -32.07 -15.12 15.42
N ILE A 20 -32.08 -14.11 16.29
CA ILE A 20 -33.01 -14.02 17.42
C ILE A 20 -34.11 -13.02 17.05
N PRO A 21 -35.34 -13.48 16.77
CA PRO A 21 -36.42 -12.59 16.33
C PRO A 21 -36.83 -11.58 17.40
N GLN A 22 -36.60 -11.90 18.68
CA GLN A 22 -36.92 -11.03 19.82
C GLN A 22 -36.03 -9.78 19.89
N PHE A 23 -34.85 -9.80 19.27
CA PHE A 23 -33.89 -8.69 19.25
C PHE A 23 -33.74 -8.08 17.85
N GLY A 24 -34.77 -8.20 16.99
CA GLY A 24 -34.74 -7.62 15.64
C GLY A 24 -33.94 -8.44 14.62
N ASN A 25 -33.95 -9.77 14.75
CA ASN A 25 -33.23 -10.72 13.86
C ASN A 25 -31.70 -10.61 13.88
N VAL A 26 -31.12 -10.10 14.97
CA VAL A 26 -29.66 -10.09 15.16
C VAL A 26 -29.14 -11.44 15.65
N THR A 27 -27.88 -11.75 15.36
CA THR A 27 -27.20 -12.95 15.86
C THR A 27 -26.59 -12.69 17.24
N TRP A 28 -26.36 -13.74 18.04
CA TRP A 28 -25.65 -13.61 19.31
C TRP A 28 -24.25 -13.04 19.14
N LEU A 29 -23.59 -13.37 18.03
CA LEU A 29 -22.28 -12.83 17.67
C LEU A 29 -22.34 -11.30 17.46
N HIS A 30 -23.35 -10.81 16.75
CA HIS A 30 -23.53 -9.38 16.52
C HIS A 30 -23.75 -8.62 17.84
N LEU A 31 -24.61 -9.14 18.72
CA LEU A 31 -24.86 -8.53 20.03
C LEU A 31 -23.60 -8.52 20.91
N ALA A 32 -22.81 -9.60 20.88
CA ALA A 32 -21.55 -9.67 21.61
C ALA A 32 -20.50 -8.66 21.10
N VAL A 33 -20.47 -8.39 19.79
CA VAL A 33 -19.61 -7.37 19.19
C VAL A 33 -20.09 -5.97 19.57
N MET A 34 -21.39 -5.70 19.52
CA MET A 34 -21.97 -4.41 19.95
C MET A 34 -21.72 -4.11 21.43
N ALA A 35 -21.69 -5.16 22.27
CA ALA A 35 -21.42 -5.05 23.71
C ALA A 35 -19.92 -5.12 24.07
N GLU A 36 -19.03 -5.17 23.07
CA GLU A 36 -17.57 -5.32 23.25
C GLU A 36 -17.17 -6.47 24.20
N ALA A 37 -17.90 -7.59 24.17
CA ALA A 37 -17.73 -8.71 25.09
C ALA A 37 -16.50 -9.58 24.75
N LYS A 38 -15.28 -9.06 24.97
CA LYS A 38 -14.00 -9.70 24.60
C LYS A 38 -13.86 -11.14 25.12
N LEU A 39 -14.27 -11.40 26.37
CA LEU A 39 -14.20 -12.74 26.99
C LEU A 39 -15.12 -13.75 26.28
N PHE A 40 -16.29 -13.31 25.82
CA PHE A 40 -17.22 -14.15 25.08
C PHE A 40 -16.68 -14.48 23.69
N ILE A 41 -16.12 -13.48 22.99
CA ILE A 41 -15.54 -13.67 21.65
C ILE A 41 -14.32 -14.58 21.70
N ALA A 42 -13.51 -14.51 22.76
CA ALA A 42 -12.34 -15.38 22.97
C ALA A 42 -12.70 -16.84 23.31
N HIS A 43 -13.97 -17.17 23.56
CA HIS A 43 -14.39 -18.52 23.87
C HIS A 43 -14.16 -19.47 22.70
N ARG A 44 -13.68 -20.70 22.96
CA ARG A 44 -13.32 -21.69 21.94
C ARG A 44 -14.43 -21.94 20.92
N GLY A 45 -15.66 -22.18 21.37
CA GLY A 45 -16.79 -22.38 20.46
C GLY A 45 -17.15 -21.19 19.56
N VAL A 46 -16.83 -19.95 19.96
CA VAL A 46 -17.00 -18.78 19.09
C VAL A 46 -15.84 -18.67 18.09
N GLN A 47 -14.62 -18.99 18.53
CA GLN A 47 -13.45 -19.03 17.66
C GLN A 47 -13.55 -20.12 16.59
N ASP A 48 -14.14 -21.28 16.91
CA ASP A 48 -14.42 -22.34 15.93
C ASP A 48 -15.41 -21.85 14.87
N VAL A 49 -16.51 -21.20 15.28
CA VAL A 49 -17.46 -20.57 14.35
C VAL A 49 -16.79 -19.53 13.46
N LEU A 50 -15.96 -18.64 14.02
CA LEU A 50 -15.23 -17.64 13.24
C LEU A 50 -14.23 -18.29 12.27
N ASN A 51 -13.58 -19.37 12.69
CA ASN A 51 -12.67 -20.15 11.86
C ASN A 51 -13.42 -20.89 10.73
N ASP A 52 -14.63 -21.37 10.98
CA ASP A 52 -15.49 -22.01 9.97
C ASP A 52 -16.03 -20.97 8.98
N ILE A 53 -16.45 -19.79 9.46
CA ILE A 53 -16.82 -18.64 8.62
C ILE A 53 -15.62 -18.19 7.77
N TRP A 54 -14.42 -18.18 8.36
CA TRP A 54 -13.18 -17.80 7.69
C TRP A 54 -12.75 -18.80 6.61
N ASN A 55 -12.77 -20.10 6.93
CA ASN A 55 -12.35 -21.16 6.02
C ASN A 55 -13.36 -21.41 4.91
N GLY A 56 -14.64 -21.11 5.16
CA GLY A 56 -15.67 -21.35 4.18
C GLY A 56 -15.97 -22.84 3.98
N TYR A 57 -17.12 -23.16 3.38
CA TYR A 57 -17.47 -24.54 3.04
C TYR A 57 -16.85 -24.92 1.70
N ILE A 58 -15.59 -25.35 1.70
CA ILE A 58 -14.83 -25.77 0.51
C ILE A 58 -15.48 -26.99 -0.16
N ASP A 59 -16.11 -26.81 -1.34
CA ASP A 59 -16.40 -27.94 -2.23
C ASP A 59 -15.11 -28.32 -2.97
N HIS A 60 -14.72 -29.60 -2.90
CA HIS A 60 -13.40 -30.09 -3.35
C HIS A 60 -13.22 -30.11 -4.89
N ARG A 61 -14.17 -29.55 -5.65
CA ARG A 61 -14.28 -29.70 -7.11
C ARG A 61 -13.81 -28.50 -7.95
N VAL A 62 -13.19 -27.48 -7.36
CA VAL A 62 -12.70 -26.32 -8.14
C VAL A 62 -11.30 -26.62 -8.70
N GLY A 63 -11.17 -26.65 -10.02
CA GLY A 63 -9.91 -26.94 -10.70
C GLY A 63 -8.89 -25.82 -10.50
N HIS A 64 -7.63 -26.18 -10.27
CA HIS A 64 -6.52 -25.23 -10.07
C HIS A 64 -6.34 -24.23 -11.24
N THR A 65 -6.87 -24.53 -12.42
CA THR A 65 -6.81 -23.69 -13.63
C THR A 65 -7.84 -22.56 -13.66
N GLU A 66 -9.01 -22.70 -13.02
CA GLU A 66 -10.03 -21.65 -12.91
C GLU A 66 -9.62 -20.55 -11.91
N ILE A 67 -8.87 -20.96 -10.90
CA ILE A 67 -8.29 -20.11 -9.87
C ILE A 67 -7.27 -19.12 -10.45
N VAL A 68 -6.41 -19.54 -11.36
CA VAL A 68 -5.40 -18.67 -11.99
C VAL A 68 -6.08 -17.63 -12.90
N PHE A 69 -7.16 -18.01 -13.57
CA PHE A 69 -7.98 -17.10 -14.38
C PHE A 69 -8.65 -15.99 -13.55
N SER A 70 -9.00 -16.26 -12.28
CA SER A 70 -9.55 -15.25 -11.36
C SER A 70 -8.56 -14.10 -11.06
N THR A 71 -7.26 -14.39 -11.07
CA THR A 71 -6.19 -13.40 -10.81
C THR A 71 -6.04 -12.41 -11.98
N ILE A 72 -6.26 -12.90 -13.20
CA ILE A 72 -6.29 -12.06 -14.42
C ILE A 72 -7.66 -11.33 -14.54
N MET A 73 -8.74 -11.93 -14.04
CA MET A 73 -10.09 -11.35 -14.04
C MET A 73 -10.37 -10.33 -12.93
N LEU A 74 -9.44 -10.08 -11.99
CA LEU A 74 -9.55 -8.94 -11.07
C LEU A 74 -9.44 -7.59 -11.80
N TRP A 75 -8.80 -7.55 -12.99
CA TRP A 75 -8.84 -6.39 -13.89
C TRP A 75 -10.25 -6.08 -14.45
N TYR A 76 -11.17 -7.05 -14.41
CA TYR A 76 -12.54 -6.95 -14.93
C TYR A 76 -13.62 -7.10 -13.84
N SER A 77 -13.25 -6.97 -12.56
CA SER A 77 -14.14 -7.23 -11.41
C SER A 77 -15.14 -6.10 -11.09
N GLY A 78 -15.56 -5.35 -12.10
CA GLY A 78 -16.76 -4.52 -12.04
C GLY A 78 -18.05 -5.25 -12.46
N PHE A 79 -17.98 -6.50 -12.95
CA PHE A 79 -19.10 -7.10 -13.69
C PHE A 79 -19.38 -8.60 -13.46
N LEU A 80 -18.97 -9.19 -12.34
CA LEU A 80 -19.48 -10.52 -11.97
C LEU A 80 -20.56 -10.40 -10.89
N PRO A 81 -21.79 -10.89 -11.13
CA PRO A 81 -22.84 -10.89 -10.13
C PRO A 81 -22.43 -11.83 -9.00
N TYR A 82 -22.52 -11.30 -7.78
CA TYR A 82 -22.34 -12.01 -6.52
C TYR A 82 -23.17 -13.30 -6.50
N HIS A 83 -22.51 -14.45 -6.65
CA HIS A 83 -23.12 -15.75 -6.45
C HIS A 83 -22.43 -16.48 -5.28
N LYS A 84 -23.26 -16.99 -4.37
CA LYS A 84 -22.88 -17.57 -3.08
C LYS A 84 -22.10 -18.88 -3.27
N ASN A 85 -20.78 -18.81 -3.43
CA ASN A 85 -19.88 -19.93 -3.18
C ASN A 85 -18.78 -19.47 -2.22
N LEU A 86 -19.01 -19.75 -0.94
CA LEU A 86 -18.30 -19.22 0.23
C LEU A 86 -17.00 -19.99 0.53
N VAL A 87 -16.23 -20.37 -0.49
CA VAL A 87 -14.91 -21.03 -0.40
C VAL A 87 -13.77 -20.04 -0.55
N GLU A 88 -14.10 -18.84 -1.02
CA GLU A 88 -13.09 -17.87 -1.43
C GLU A 88 -12.37 -17.21 -0.25
N GLY A 89 -12.87 -17.22 1.00
CA GLY A 89 -12.31 -16.39 2.10
C GLY A 89 -10.80 -16.59 2.38
N SER A 90 -10.39 -17.81 2.70
CA SER A 90 -9.00 -18.13 3.06
C SER A 90 -8.04 -18.05 1.85
N GLU A 91 -8.47 -18.55 0.68
CA GLU A 91 -7.66 -18.53 -0.54
C GLU A 91 -7.59 -17.14 -1.20
N LYS A 92 -8.65 -16.32 -1.09
CA LYS A 92 -8.67 -14.92 -1.55
C LYS A 92 -7.80 -14.05 -0.66
N CYS A 93 -7.76 -14.28 0.65
CA CYS A 93 -6.82 -13.60 1.53
C CYS A 93 -5.37 -13.91 1.12
N THR A 94 -4.99 -15.19 0.97
CA THR A 94 -3.62 -15.54 0.56
C THR A 94 -3.27 -15.05 -0.85
N LYS A 95 -4.20 -15.07 -1.82
CA LYS A 95 -3.96 -14.54 -3.18
C LYS A 95 -3.88 -13.02 -3.25
N THR A 96 -4.72 -12.29 -2.50
CA THR A 96 -4.67 -10.82 -2.40
C THR A 96 -3.34 -10.37 -1.79
N ASN A 97 -2.79 -11.17 -0.89
CA ASN A 97 -1.51 -10.93 -0.28
C ASN A 97 -0.35 -11.02 -1.28
N TYR A 98 -0.35 -12.03 -2.15
CA TYR A 98 0.68 -12.15 -3.20
C TYR A 98 0.60 -11.04 -4.24
N SER A 99 -0.61 -10.66 -4.68
CA SER A 99 -0.77 -9.57 -5.65
C SER A 99 -0.30 -8.23 -5.08
N HIS A 100 -0.54 -7.97 -3.79
CA HIS A 100 -0.02 -6.77 -3.11
C HIS A 100 1.51 -6.74 -3.03
N VAL A 101 2.16 -7.87 -2.74
CA VAL A 101 3.64 -7.94 -2.74
C VAL A 101 4.21 -7.71 -4.15
N ILE A 102 3.58 -8.27 -5.19
CA ILE A 102 3.97 -8.04 -6.59
C ILE A 102 3.82 -6.55 -6.95
N PHE A 103 2.73 -5.91 -6.53
CA PHE A 103 2.51 -4.48 -6.68
C PHE A 103 3.65 -3.65 -6.06
N LEU A 104 4.05 -3.97 -4.82
CA LEU A 104 5.15 -3.27 -4.14
C LEU A 104 6.49 -3.44 -4.85
N ILE A 105 6.77 -4.64 -5.36
CA ILE A 105 7.98 -4.91 -6.14
C ILE A 105 7.95 -4.11 -7.45
N LEU A 106 6.81 -4.08 -8.16
CA LEU A 106 6.64 -3.29 -9.37
C LEU A 106 6.82 -1.80 -9.09
N PHE A 107 6.19 -1.27 -8.03
CA PHE A 107 6.30 0.14 -7.65
C PHE A 107 7.75 0.51 -7.27
N SER A 108 8.41 -0.34 -6.47
CA SER A 108 9.83 -0.16 -6.15
C SER A 108 10.71 -0.19 -7.42
N TYR A 109 10.44 -1.09 -8.35
CA TYR A 109 11.17 -1.17 -9.62
C TYR A 109 10.97 0.10 -10.47
N VAL A 110 9.74 0.61 -10.57
CA VAL A 110 9.43 1.83 -11.31
C VAL A 110 10.20 3.03 -10.75
N ILE A 111 10.25 3.20 -9.42
CA ILE A 111 10.98 4.32 -8.79
C ILE A 111 12.50 4.19 -8.94
N LEU A 112 13.05 2.97 -8.86
CA LEU A 112 14.50 2.75 -8.86
C LEU A 112 15.10 2.72 -10.26
N CYS A 113 14.44 2.05 -11.21
CA CYS A 113 15.01 1.72 -12.52
C CYS A 113 14.41 2.53 -13.67
N ASP A 114 13.10 2.81 -13.63
CA ASP A 114 12.38 3.37 -14.79
C ASP A 114 12.01 4.86 -14.65
N PHE A 115 12.33 5.49 -13.52
CA PHE A 115 11.98 6.90 -13.26
C PHE A 115 12.93 7.85 -14.01
N PHE A 116 12.71 7.97 -15.33
CA PHE A 116 13.49 8.84 -16.22
C PHE A 116 12.76 10.18 -16.48
N PRO A 117 13.45 11.33 -16.57
CA PRO A 117 12.80 12.60 -16.92
C PRO A 117 12.13 12.50 -18.30
N LEU A 118 10.85 12.93 -18.38
CA LEU A 118 10.02 12.89 -19.60
C LEU A 118 10.30 14.07 -20.57
N TYR A 119 11.17 15.01 -20.18
CA TYR A 119 11.44 16.22 -20.96
C TYR A 119 12.95 16.48 -21.03
N ASP A 120 13.41 17.01 -22.16
CA ASP A 120 14.83 17.23 -22.44
C ASP A 120 15.41 18.26 -21.46
N PHE A 121 16.47 17.85 -20.78
CA PHE A 121 17.06 18.60 -19.68
C PHE A 121 18.07 19.60 -20.23
N GLN A 122 17.58 20.72 -20.77
CA GLN A 122 18.46 21.86 -21.03
C GLN A 122 18.61 22.63 -19.72
N CYS A 123 19.59 22.20 -18.92
CA CYS A 123 19.96 22.87 -17.68
C CYS A 123 20.46 24.27 -18.02
N ASN A 124 19.58 25.27 -17.98
CA ASN A 124 19.97 26.68 -18.03
C ASN A 124 20.66 26.98 -16.70
N LEU A 125 21.99 26.93 -16.75
CA LEU A 125 22.93 27.24 -15.69
C LEU A 125 22.96 28.76 -15.43
N ASN A 126 21.82 29.34 -15.05
CA ASN A 126 21.69 30.77 -14.78
C ASN A 126 20.93 31.00 -13.48
N THR A 127 21.57 30.82 -12.32
CA THR A 127 21.60 31.83 -11.25
C THR A 127 22.65 31.47 -10.20
N GLU A 128 23.67 32.34 -10.15
CA GLU A 128 24.53 32.74 -9.03
C GLU A 128 24.77 31.79 -7.85
N GLU A 129 26.01 31.30 -7.72
CA GLU A 129 26.73 31.33 -6.44
C GLU A 129 28.26 31.30 -6.66
N HIS A 130 28.95 32.11 -5.87
CA HIS A 130 30.38 32.44 -5.88
C HIS A 130 31.30 31.23 -5.67
N SER A 131 32.29 31.02 -6.54
CA SER A 131 33.70 30.70 -6.20
C SER A 131 34.54 30.36 -7.45
N ASP A 132 35.71 30.99 -7.60
CA ASP A 132 36.59 30.94 -8.78
C ASP A 132 37.32 29.58 -8.99
N SER A 133 36.99 28.54 -8.23
CA SER A 133 37.61 27.20 -8.33
C SER A 133 36.93 26.23 -9.32
N ASP A 134 35.71 26.53 -9.76
CA ASP A 134 34.89 25.57 -10.55
C ASP A 134 34.97 25.72 -12.07
N ILE A 135 35.66 26.74 -12.57
CA ILE A 135 35.82 27.00 -14.02
C ILE A 135 36.81 26.00 -14.65
N LEU A 136 37.83 25.57 -13.89
CA LEU A 136 38.81 24.59 -14.38
C LEU A 136 38.25 23.17 -14.44
N LEU A 137 37.42 22.77 -13.48
CA LEU A 137 36.76 21.46 -13.49
C LEU A 137 35.77 21.33 -14.66
N LYS A 138 34.98 22.38 -14.93
CA LYS A 138 34.08 22.43 -16.10
C LYS A 138 34.84 22.35 -17.43
N ASN A 139 36.00 23.00 -17.55
CA ASN A 139 36.80 22.96 -18.77
C ASN A 139 37.55 21.63 -18.97
N VAL A 140 37.97 20.97 -17.89
CA VAL A 140 38.60 19.64 -17.93
C VAL A 140 37.57 18.56 -18.29
N VAL A 141 36.38 18.60 -17.71
CA VAL A 141 35.29 17.66 -18.05
C VAL A 141 34.83 17.87 -19.50
N LYS A 142 34.70 19.11 -19.96
CA LYS A 142 34.32 19.44 -21.35
C LYS A 142 35.40 19.00 -22.38
N ARG A 143 36.68 19.04 -22.01
CA ARG A 143 37.79 18.48 -22.82
C ARG A 143 37.80 16.95 -22.84
N SER A 144 37.47 16.29 -21.74
CA SER A 144 37.37 14.82 -21.70
C SER A 144 36.25 14.30 -22.60
N ILE A 145 35.12 15.02 -22.67
CA ILE A 145 33.98 14.67 -23.54
C ILE A 145 34.29 14.91 -25.03
N SER A 146 35.03 15.96 -25.38
CA SER A 146 35.41 16.23 -26.79
C SER A 146 36.50 15.29 -27.32
N ASN A 147 37.35 14.76 -26.45
CA ASN A 147 38.42 13.84 -26.85
C ASN A 147 37.92 12.40 -27.03
N GLN A 148 36.87 11.97 -26.33
CA GLN A 148 36.26 10.66 -26.57
C GLN A 148 35.45 10.59 -27.88
N THR A 149 34.90 11.71 -28.34
CA THR A 149 34.17 11.76 -29.63
C THR A 149 35.08 11.77 -30.86
N LYS A 150 36.34 12.21 -30.72
CA LYS A 150 37.32 12.21 -31.84
C LYS A 150 38.05 10.87 -32.04
N ILE A 151 38.15 10.03 -31.01
CA ILE A 151 38.84 8.73 -31.12
C ILE A 151 37.97 7.67 -31.81
N ASN A 152 36.65 7.81 -31.80
CA ASN A 152 35.72 6.86 -32.42
C ASN A 152 35.31 7.18 -33.87
N LEU A 153 35.91 8.20 -34.51
CA LEU A 153 35.60 8.58 -35.90
C LEU A 153 36.66 8.15 -36.92
N THR A 154 37.62 7.30 -36.53
CA THR A 154 38.70 6.83 -37.44
C THR A 154 38.89 5.30 -37.43
N ILE A 155 37.84 4.53 -37.15
CA ILE A 155 37.83 3.09 -37.44
C ILE A 155 36.66 2.79 -38.38
N ASN A 156 37.04 2.52 -39.62
CA ASN A 156 36.19 2.04 -40.69
C ASN A 156 35.35 0.81 -40.31
N GLY A 157 34.14 0.76 -40.86
CA GLY A 157 33.55 -0.48 -41.37
C GLY A 157 32.44 -1.11 -40.53
N ASN A 158 31.20 -0.91 -40.98
CA ASN A 158 30.05 -1.81 -40.78
C ASN A 158 29.87 -2.41 -39.37
N SER A 159 29.39 -1.59 -38.44
CA SER A 159 28.40 -2.01 -37.43
C SER A 159 28.02 -0.76 -36.65
N SER A 160 27.01 -0.05 -37.13
CA SER A 160 26.28 0.89 -36.29
C SER A 160 25.53 0.11 -35.22
N SER A 161 26.22 -0.28 -34.15
CA SER A 161 25.55 -0.40 -32.85
C SER A 161 25.14 1.01 -32.45
N LYS A 162 23.92 1.38 -32.87
CA LYS A 162 23.13 2.40 -32.18
C LYS A 162 23.11 2.02 -30.70
N PHE A 163 24.02 2.59 -29.90
CA PHE A 163 23.84 2.67 -28.46
C PHE A 163 22.71 3.68 -28.25
N GLY A 164 21.49 3.18 -28.41
CA GLY A 164 20.27 3.93 -28.20
C GLY A 164 20.15 4.23 -26.71
N LEU A 165 20.56 5.42 -26.32
CA LEU A 165 19.77 6.16 -25.33
C LEU A 165 18.47 6.52 -26.07
N GLU A 166 17.52 5.57 -26.15
CA GLU A 166 16.17 5.89 -26.58
C GLU A 166 15.60 6.89 -25.56
N GLN A 167 15.66 8.16 -25.91
CA GLN A 167 14.93 9.23 -25.25
C GLN A 167 13.45 8.94 -25.40
N HIS A 168 12.86 8.34 -24.38
CA HIS A 168 11.45 7.99 -24.38
C HIS A 168 10.62 9.22 -24.00
N ASN A 169 10.11 9.93 -25.01
CA ASN A 169 9.09 10.99 -24.88
C ASN A 169 7.71 10.43 -24.46
N ARG A 170 7.65 9.21 -23.93
CA ARG A 170 6.42 8.49 -23.58
C ARG A 170 6.58 7.90 -22.17
N PRO A 171 5.52 7.94 -21.34
CA PRO A 171 5.54 7.26 -20.04
C PRO A 171 5.87 5.78 -20.24
N THR A 172 6.77 5.27 -19.41
CA THR A 172 7.24 3.89 -19.49
C THR A 172 6.06 2.94 -19.34
N THR A 173 6.02 1.83 -20.08
CA THR A 173 4.91 0.87 -19.98
C THR A 173 4.67 0.41 -18.54
N SER A 174 5.73 0.30 -17.74
CA SER A 174 5.69 0.01 -16.30
C SER A 174 5.00 1.10 -15.46
N GLU A 175 5.23 2.39 -15.75
CA GLU A 175 4.53 3.51 -15.12
C GLU A 175 3.02 3.48 -15.42
N ILE A 176 2.66 3.14 -16.67
CA ILE A 176 1.24 3.01 -17.09
C ILE A 176 0.56 1.86 -16.35
N ILE A 177 1.23 0.71 -16.24
CA ILE A 177 0.72 -0.44 -15.47
C ILE A 177 0.53 -0.08 -14.00
N LEU A 178 1.49 0.62 -13.40
CA LEU A 178 1.40 1.08 -12.00
C LEU A 178 0.20 2.01 -11.80
N PHE A 179 0.00 2.98 -12.70
CA PHE A 179 -1.15 3.89 -12.65
C PHE A 179 -2.48 3.13 -12.72
N LEU A 180 -2.61 2.18 -13.64
CA LEU A 180 -3.82 1.38 -13.77
C LEU A 180 -4.07 0.52 -12.53
N TRP A 181 -3.02 -0.04 -11.93
CA TRP A 181 -3.12 -0.79 -10.68
C TRP A 181 -3.63 0.11 -9.55
N MET A 182 -3.06 1.31 -9.40
CA MET A 182 -3.51 2.29 -8.40
C MET A 182 -4.95 2.74 -8.63
N PHE A 183 -5.36 2.91 -9.88
CA PHE A 183 -6.76 3.21 -10.23
C PHE A 183 -7.70 2.07 -9.80
N THR A 184 -7.25 0.81 -9.92
CA THR A 184 -8.02 -0.35 -9.47
C THR A 184 -8.18 -0.34 -7.94
N LEU A 185 -7.11 -0.01 -7.20
CA LEU A 185 -7.17 0.14 -5.74
C LEU A 185 -8.11 1.28 -5.32
N PHE A 186 -8.11 2.40 -6.04
CA PHE A 186 -9.06 3.49 -5.80
C PHE A 186 -10.52 3.07 -6.01
N CYS A 187 -10.81 2.34 -7.09
CA CYS A 187 -12.14 1.80 -7.34
C CYS A 187 -12.57 0.81 -6.24
N GLU A 188 -11.65 0.00 -5.74
CA GLU A 188 -11.91 -0.93 -4.64
C GLU A 188 -12.25 -0.20 -3.34
N GLU A 189 -11.54 0.89 -3.00
CA GLU A 189 -11.88 1.72 -1.84
C GLU A 189 -13.26 2.37 -1.98
N ILE A 190 -13.62 2.85 -3.18
CA ILE A 190 -14.98 3.35 -3.44
C ILE A 190 -16.01 2.24 -3.23
N ARG A 191 -15.75 1.03 -3.75
CA ARG A 191 -16.63 -0.12 -3.60
C ARG A 191 -16.84 -0.47 -2.12
N GLN A 192 -15.79 -0.46 -1.31
CA GLN A 192 -15.87 -0.71 0.13
C GLN A 192 -16.77 0.30 0.85
N VAL A 193 -16.62 1.60 0.56
CA VAL A 193 -17.48 2.66 1.14
C VAL A 193 -18.94 2.44 0.76
N LEU A 194 -19.24 2.03 -0.48
CA LEU A 194 -20.61 1.79 -0.94
C LEU A 194 -21.24 0.55 -0.31
N SER A 195 -20.47 -0.52 -0.11
CA SER A 195 -20.95 -1.80 0.43
C SER A 195 -21.22 -1.82 1.94
N MET A 196 -20.96 -0.73 2.68
CA MET A 196 -21.27 -0.66 4.11
C MET A 196 -22.80 -0.68 4.37
N GLU A 197 -23.22 -1.39 5.43
CA GLU A 197 -24.63 -1.65 5.78
C GLU A 197 -25.42 -0.41 6.24
N VAL A 198 -24.75 0.71 6.54
CA VAL A 198 -25.39 1.93 7.08
C VAL A 198 -26.28 2.61 6.02
N GLN A 199 -27.54 2.91 6.33
CA GLN A 199 -28.50 3.44 5.35
C GLN A 199 -28.19 4.88 4.86
N SER A 200 -27.43 5.67 5.62
CA SER A 200 -27.07 7.05 5.28
C SER A 200 -25.62 7.16 4.78
N ILE A 201 -25.41 7.85 3.65
CA ILE A 201 -24.10 8.04 3.00
C ILE A 201 -23.10 8.74 3.93
N SER A 202 -23.54 9.78 4.65
CA SER A 202 -22.67 10.49 5.60
C SER A 202 -22.31 9.60 6.79
N GLY A 203 -23.23 8.75 7.23
CA GLY A 203 -22.96 7.74 8.26
C GLY A 203 -21.94 6.70 7.80
N LYS A 204 -22.01 6.25 6.54
CA LYS A 204 -21.00 5.36 5.93
C LYS A 204 -19.61 5.98 5.95
N LEU A 205 -19.48 7.24 5.51
CA LEU A 205 -18.19 7.93 5.48
C LEU A 205 -17.60 8.11 6.89
N VAL A 206 -18.40 8.53 7.87
CA VAL A 206 -17.92 8.70 9.25
C VAL A 206 -17.45 7.36 9.84
N ALA A 207 -18.20 6.28 9.60
CA ALA A 207 -17.80 4.94 10.04
C ALA A 207 -16.52 4.46 9.34
N TYR A 208 -16.42 4.64 8.02
CA TYR A 208 -15.23 4.31 7.24
C TYR A 208 -13.99 5.09 7.74
N PHE A 209 -14.15 6.39 7.96
CA PHE A 209 -13.11 7.24 8.53
C PHE A 209 -12.84 6.97 10.00
N SER A 210 -13.57 6.12 10.71
CA SER A 210 -13.20 5.76 12.08
C SER A 210 -12.01 4.79 12.12
N ILE A 211 -11.78 4.04 11.04
CA ILE A 211 -10.77 2.99 10.98
C ILE A 211 -9.42 3.61 10.58
N PHE A 212 -8.37 3.37 11.39
CA PHE A 212 -7.04 3.94 11.16
C PHE A 212 -6.44 3.53 9.80
N TRP A 213 -6.53 2.25 9.44
CA TRP A 213 -6.00 1.72 8.17
C TRP A 213 -6.70 2.34 6.96
N ASN A 214 -8.01 2.52 7.01
CA ASN A 214 -8.78 3.16 5.94
C ASN A 214 -8.37 4.63 5.73
N LYS A 215 -8.05 5.36 6.81
CA LYS A 215 -7.47 6.71 6.69
C LYS A 215 -6.12 6.68 5.99
N LEU A 216 -5.27 5.72 6.35
CA LEU A 216 -3.93 5.56 5.75
C LEU A 216 -4.02 5.28 4.25
N ASP A 217 -4.92 4.39 3.85
CA ASP A 217 -5.16 4.03 2.44
C ASP A 217 -5.67 5.22 1.63
N LEU A 218 -6.60 6.02 2.18
CA LEU A 218 -7.05 7.23 1.51
C LEU A 218 -5.91 8.25 1.34
N ILE A 219 -5.08 8.44 2.37
CA ILE A 219 -3.95 9.37 2.32
C ILE A 219 -2.96 8.92 1.24
N ALA A 220 -2.64 7.63 1.17
CA ALA A 220 -1.77 7.06 0.14
C ALA A 220 -2.33 7.31 -1.27
N ILE A 221 -3.59 6.97 -1.52
CA ILE A 221 -4.20 7.16 -2.84
C ILE A 221 -4.20 8.63 -3.27
N VAL A 222 -4.56 9.56 -2.36
CA VAL A 222 -4.53 10.99 -2.66
C VAL A 222 -3.11 11.46 -2.97
N LEU A 223 -2.13 11.03 -2.19
CA LEU A 223 -0.72 11.39 -2.37
C LEU A 223 -0.19 10.86 -3.71
N PHE A 224 -0.56 9.65 -4.11
CA PHE A 224 -0.24 9.08 -5.43
C PHE A 224 -0.80 9.94 -6.58
N PHE A 225 -2.08 10.33 -6.53
CA PHE A 225 -2.67 11.17 -7.58
C PHE A 225 -2.00 12.54 -7.65
N VAL A 226 -1.68 13.15 -6.51
CA VAL A 226 -0.92 14.41 -6.47
C VAL A 226 0.45 14.23 -7.12
N ALA A 227 1.18 13.17 -6.75
CA ALA A 227 2.50 12.90 -7.34
C ALA A 227 2.42 12.63 -8.85
N PHE A 228 1.37 11.93 -9.30
CA PHE A 228 1.12 11.68 -10.72
C PHE A 228 0.76 12.97 -11.49
N ILE A 229 -0.05 13.86 -10.91
CA ILE A 229 -0.34 15.17 -11.51
C ILE A 229 0.95 16.00 -11.62
N LEU A 230 1.79 16.02 -10.56
CA LEU A 230 3.08 16.72 -10.61
C LEU A 230 4.02 16.13 -11.67
N ARG A 231 3.94 14.83 -11.94
CA ARG A 231 4.70 14.14 -12.99
C ARG A 231 4.29 14.55 -14.40
N LEU A 232 3.02 14.93 -14.62
CA LEU A 232 2.50 15.40 -15.91
C LEU A 232 2.89 16.87 -16.20
N LEU A 233 3.37 17.62 -15.21
CA LEU A 233 3.79 19.01 -15.39
C LEU A 233 5.20 19.09 -16.01
N PRO A 234 5.43 19.90 -17.06
CA PRO A 234 6.71 19.96 -17.79
C PRO A 234 7.83 20.72 -17.07
N MET A 235 7.65 21.10 -15.80
CA MET A 235 8.62 21.89 -15.03
C MET A 235 9.66 20.99 -14.35
N SER A 236 10.95 21.33 -14.47
CA SER A 236 12.07 20.52 -13.95
C SER A 236 12.03 20.31 -12.42
N GLN A 237 11.61 21.32 -11.66
CA GLN A 237 11.47 21.23 -10.20
C GLN A 237 10.30 20.32 -9.78
N CYS A 238 9.26 20.21 -10.61
CA CYS A 238 8.12 19.32 -10.36
C CYS A 238 8.52 17.85 -10.49
N PHE A 239 9.50 17.52 -11.35
CA PHE A 239 10.00 16.15 -11.48
C PHE A 239 10.72 15.65 -10.22
N CYS A 240 11.63 16.45 -9.67
CA CYS A 240 12.31 16.10 -8.42
C CYS A 240 11.32 15.96 -7.26
N SER A 241 10.34 16.87 -7.19
CA SER A 241 9.29 16.84 -6.17
C SER A 241 8.38 15.61 -6.31
N ALA A 242 8.00 15.24 -7.54
CA ALA A 242 7.20 14.05 -7.82
C ALA A 242 7.93 12.76 -7.40
N ARG A 243 9.25 12.67 -7.63
CA ARG A 243 10.06 11.52 -7.20
C ARG A 243 10.04 11.34 -5.68
N ILE A 244 10.20 12.45 -4.94
CA ILE A 244 10.19 12.44 -3.47
C ILE A 244 8.80 12.03 -2.97
N LEU A 245 7.74 12.60 -3.55
CA LEU A 245 6.37 12.23 -3.18
C LEU A 245 6.08 10.75 -3.45
N LEU A 246 6.47 10.20 -4.61
CA LEU A 246 6.29 8.77 -4.89
C LEU A 246 7.10 7.87 -3.94
N ALA A 247 8.29 8.30 -3.50
CA ALA A 247 9.07 7.55 -2.50
C ALA A 247 8.39 7.54 -1.12
N ILE A 248 7.78 8.68 -0.72
CA ILE A 248 6.97 8.76 0.50
C ILE A 248 5.72 7.89 0.34
N ASP A 249 5.06 7.92 -0.82
CA ASP A 249 3.89 7.08 -1.13
C ASP A 249 4.22 5.59 -0.97
N LEU A 250 5.31 5.13 -1.58
CA LEU A 250 5.79 3.75 -1.46
C LEU A 250 6.03 3.36 0.01
N SER A 251 6.57 4.28 0.82
CA SER A 251 6.77 4.05 2.25
C SER A 251 5.44 3.83 2.99
N ILE A 252 4.39 4.55 2.62
CA ILE A 252 3.04 4.37 3.19
C ILE A 252 2.48 3.00 2.77
N TRP A 253 2.63 2.60 1.50
CA TRP A 253 2.22 1.29 1.02
C TRP A 253 2.95 0.13 1.71
N TYR A 254 4.22 0.29 2.10
CA TYR A 254 4.90 -0.70 2.94
C TYR A 254 4.33 -0.79 4.36
N ILE A 255 3.97 0.34 4.98
CA ILE A 255 3.29 0.33 6.28
C ILE A 255 1.96 -0.42 6.17
N ARG A 256 1.22 -0.25 5.06
CA ARG A 256 -0.03 -0.96 4.82
C ARG A 256 0.11 -2.48 4.80
N THR A 257 1.26 -3.00 4.33
CA THR A 257 1.55 -4.44 4.36
C THR A 257 1.51 -5.03 5.77
N LEU A 258 1.70 -4.22 6.82
CA LEU A 258 1.62 -4.69 8.21
C LEU A 258 0.24 -5.23 8.59
N ASP A 259 -0.84 -4.60 8.09
CA ASP A 259 -2.20 -5.05 8.36
C ASP A 259 -2.48 -6.44 7.75
N MET A 260 -1.80 -6.76 6.64
CA MET A 260 -1.84 -8.08 6.02
C MET A 260 -1.30 -9.20 6.94
N PHE A 261 -0.41 -8.86 7.87
CA PHE A 261 0.14 -9.78 8.85
C PHE A 261 -0.72 -9.88 10.14
N SER A 262 -1.68 -8.97 10.33
CA SER A 262 -2.62 -8.97 11.46
C SER A 262 -3.41 -10.29 11.63
N PRO A 263 -3.98 -10.92 10.57
CA PRO A 263 -4.72 -12.18 10.71
C PRO A 263 -3.82 -13.41 10.95
N VAL A 264 -2.50 -13.29 10.82
CA VAL A 264 -1.58 -14.42 11.02
C VAL A 264 -1.49 -14.73 12.51
N LYS A 265 -1.94 -15.92 12.92
CA LYS A 265 -2.05 -16.35 14.34
C LYS A 265 -0.81 -16.06 15.20
N ILE A 266 0.38 -16.14 14.63
CA ILE A 266 1.66 -15.94 15.34
C ILE A 266 2.13 -14.47 15.31
N LEU A 267 1.82 -13.73 14.24
CA LEU A 267 2.33 -12.37 14.00
C LEU A 267 1.34 -11.29 14.47
N GLY A 268 0.03 -11.52 14.35
CA GLY A 268 -1.00 -10.57 14.74
C GLY A 268 -0.86 -10.06 16.18
N PRO A 269 -0.78 -10.94 17.20
CA PRO A 269 -0.59 -10.51 18.58
C PRO A 269 0.69 -9.69 18.80
N LYS A 270 1.76 -10.00 18.05
CA LYS A 270 3.02 -9.25 18.10
C LYS A 270 2.87 -7.87 17.48
N LEU A 271 2.15 -7.74 16.36
CA LEU A 271 1.90 -6.46 15.71
C LEU A 271 1.09 -5.53 16.62
N VAL A 272 0.04 -6.06 17.26
CA VAL A 272 -0.76 -5.29 18.24
C VAL A 272 0.10 -4.86 19.42
N MET A 273 0.95 -5.75 19.94
CA MET A 273 1.90 -5.41 21.00
C MET A 273 2.85 -4.29 20.58
N ILE A 274 3.42 -4.34 19.36
CA ILE A 274 4.28 -3.26 18.83
C ILE A 274 3.50 -1.94 18.71
N GLY A 275 2.24 -1.99 18.24
CA GLY A 275 1.38 -0.81 18.12
C GLY A 275 1.15 -0.10 19.45
N GLU A 276 0.86 -0.87 20.50
CA GLU A 276 0.71 -0.32 21.87
C GLU A 276 2.04 0.23 22.40
N MET A 277 3.17 -0.43 22.11
CA MET A 277 4.50 0.07 22.51
C MET A 277 4.84 1.41 21.83
N VAL A 278 4.38 1.64 20.59
CA VAL A 278 4.58 2.94 19.90
C VAL A 278 3.79 4.05 20.58
N HIS A 279 2.60 3.76 21.16
CA HIS A 279 1.87 4.75 21.93
C HIS A 279 2.67 5.21 23.15
N ASP A 280 3.28 4.26 23.87
CA ASP A 280 4.10 4.55 25.05
C ASP A 280 5.41 5.28 24.69
N LEU A 281 6.01 4.94 23.53
CA LEU A 281 7.23 5.57 23.02
C LEU A 281 7.06 7.07 22.76
N LYS A 282 5.86 7.55 22.44
CA LYS A 282 5.61 8.98 22.15
C LYS A 282 5.97 9.88 23.34
N PHE A 283 5.67 9.45 24.57
CA PHE A 283 6.02 10.22 25.76
C PHE A 283 7.54 10.27 25.99
N TYR A 284 8.24 9.17 25.71
CA TYR A 284 9.70 9.13 25.79
C TYR A 284 10.36 10.07 24.77
N MET A 285 9.87 10.09 23.52
CA MET A 285 10.38 10.98 22.48
C MET A 285 10.19 12.47 22.83
N LEU A 286 9.11 12.82 23.53
CA LEU A 286 8.87 14.19 23.99
C LEU A 286 9.91 14.62 25.03
N ILE A 287 10.17 13.77 26.04
CA ILE A 287 11.18 14.03 27.06
C ILE A 287 12.57 14.15 26.42
N LEU A 288 12.92 13.25 25.49
CA LEU A 288 14.18 13.29 24.76
C LEU A 288 14.36 14.60 23.99
N THR A 289 13.31 15.07 23.33
CA THR A 289 13.31 16.33 22.57
C THR A 289 13.61 17.53 23.47
N ILE A 290 13.05 17.57 24.69
CA ILE A 290 13.33 18.63 25.66
C ILE A 290 14.82 18.64 26.03
N PHE A 291 15.42 17.48 26.30
CA PHE A 291 16.86 17.40 26.61
C PHE A 291 17.74 17.82 25.43
N ILE A 292 17.39 17.40 24.21
CA ILE A 292 18.11 17.80 23.00
C ILE A 292 18.05 19.32 22.80
N LEU A 293 16.89 19.95 23.01
CA LEU A 293 16.75 21.40 22.92
C LEU A 293 17.52 22.13 24.02
N ALA A 294 17.49 21.63 25.25
CA ALA A 294 18.22 22.22 26.38
C ALA A 294 19.74 22.22 26.15
N TYR A 295 20.27 21.19 25.49
CA TYR A 295 21.68 21.12 25.11
C TYR A 295 21.99 21.90 23.81
N GLY A 296 21.10 21.81 22.81
CA GLY A 296 21.32 22.38 21.48
C GLY A 296 21.35 23.91 21.48
N VAL A 297 20.44 24.57 22.22
CA VAL A 297 20.32 26.03 22.21
C VAL A 297 21.57 26.74 22.76
N PRO A 298 22.10 26.40 23.95
CA PRO A 298 23.32 27.04 24.45
C PRO A 298 24.54 26.77 23.57
N THR A 299 24.68 25.54 23.06
CA THR A 299 25.81 25.15 22.21
C THR A 299 25.85 25.97 20.92
N TYR A 300 24.68 26.19 20.30
CA TYR A 300 24.59 27.05 19.12
C TYR A 300 24.82 28.54 19.45
N SER A 301 24.42 29.01 20.63
CA SER A 301 24.64 30.40 21.05
C SER A 301 26.09 30.72 21.42
N LEU A 302 26.90 29.71 21.74
CA LEU A 302 28.30 29.88 22.14
C LEU A 302 29.27 29.80 20.95
N LEU A 303 28.81 29.36 19.78
CA LEU A 303 29.60 29.13 18.57
C LEU A 303 29.33 30.24 17.54
#